data_AF-A0A920AU51-F1
#
_entry.id   AF-A0A920AU51-F1
#
_cell.length_a   1.000
_cell.length_b   1.000
_cell.length_c   1.000
_cell.angle_alpha   90.00
_cell.angle_beta   90.00
_cell.angle_gamma   90.00
#
_symmetry.space_group_name_H-M   'P 1'
#
loop_
_entity.id
_entity.type
_entity.pdbx_description
1 polymer ?
#
loop_
_entity_poly.entity_id
_entity_poly.type
_entity_poly.pdbx_seq_one_letter_code
_entity_poly.pdbx_strand_id
1 'polypeptide(L)'
;MAARILPWKGWDKVLETALILKQKGVQFNLKLAGSDDEGYLKHIKNIITKYDLNDQVKIFDQFPNIEDFFSEIDLFLFLSESEGLD
;
A
#
# COMPACT_ATOMS: atom_id res chain seq x y z
N MET A 1 1.69 -1.72 3.82
CA MET A 1 2.56 -2.50 2.93
C MET A 1 3.80 -1.68 2.61
N ALA A 2 4.97 -2.29 2.68
CA ALA A 2 6.23 -1.68 2.27
C ALA A 2 6.90 -2.56 1.19
N ALA A 3 7.09 -2.03 -0.02
CA ALA A 3 7.71 -2.71 -1.16
C ALA A 3 8.04 -1.69 -2.26
N ARG A 4 8.82 -2.05 -3.28
CA ARG A 4 8.96 -1.20 -4.48
C ARG A 4 7.59 -1.00 -5.17
N ILE A 5 7.34 0.20 -5.67
CA ILE A 5 6.09 0.56 -6.34
C ILE A 5 6.15 0.06 -7.80
N LEU A 6 5.81 -1.21 -7.98
CA LEU A 6 5.80 -1.92 -9.27
C LEU A 6 4.48 -2.69 -9.45
N PRO A 7 3.95 -2.85 -10.68
CA PRO A 7 2.65 -3.47 -10.91
C PRO A 7 2.45 -4.86 -10.30
N TRP A 8 3.47 -5.71 -10.34
CA TRP A 8 3.41 -7.10 -9.85
C TRP A 8 3.53 -7.25 -8.32
N LYS A 9 3.73 -6.14 -7.59
CA LYS A 9 3.79 -6.16 -6.12
C LYS A 9 2.40 -6.18 -5.46
N GLY A 10 1.32 -6.22 -6.24
CA GLY A 10 -0.03 -6.46 -5.71
C GLY A 10 -0.69 -5.24 -5.07
N TRP A 11 -0.22 -4.02 -5.36
CA TRP A 11 -0.80 -2.78 -4.82
C TRP A 11 -2.30 -2.64 -5.12
N ASP A 12 -2.74 -3.05 -6.31
CA ASP A 12 -4.15 -3.02 -6.70
C ASP A 12 -5.03 -3.86 -5.77
N LYS A 13 -4.55 -5.06 -5.40
CA LYS A 13 -5.24 -5.96 -4.46
C LYS A 13 -5.32 -5.37 -3.05
N VAL A 14 -4.28 -4.64 -2.63
CA VAL A 14 -4.29 -3.92 -1.35
C VAL A 14 -5.38 -2.84 -1.35
N LEU A 15 -5.49 -2.07 -2.44
CA LEU A 15 -6.49 -1.00 -2.57
C LEU A 15 -7.91 -1.55 -2.71
N GLU A 16 -8.09 -2.68 -3.41
CA GLU A 16 -9.37 -3.40 -3.46
C GLU A 16 -9.79 -3.88 -2.07
N THR A 17 -8.85 -4.42 -1.30
CA THR A 17 -9.11 -4.82 0.09
C THR A 17 -9.52 -3.62 0.94
N ALA A 18 -8.83 -2.48 0.81
CA ALA A 18 -9.18 -1.24 1.51
C ALA A 18 -10.59 -0.74 1.16
N LEU A 19 -10.99 -0.81 -0.12
CA LEU A 19 -12.35 -0.50 -0.54
C LEU A 19 -13.39 -1.39 0.15
N ILE A 20 -13.15 -2.71 0.19
CA ILE A 20 -14.05 -3.67 0.85
C ILE A 20 -14.15 -3.37 2.35
N LEU A 21 -13.04 -3.06 3.01
CA LEU A 21 -13.04 -2.69 4.43
C LEU A 21 -13.85 -1.42 4.69
N LYS A 22 -13.69 -0.39 3.85
CA LYS A 22 -14.46 0.86 3.92
C LYS A 22 -15.96 0.59 3.76
N GLN A 23 -16.35 -0.22 2.77
CA GLN A 23 -17.75 -0.61 2.54
C GLN A 23 -18.36 -1.40 3.71
N LYS A 24 -17.53 -2.15 4.45
CA LYS A 24 -17.94 -2.86 5.67
C LYS A 24 -17.98 -1.98 6.92
N GLY A 25 -17.63 -0.69 6.81
CA GLY A 25 -17.58 0.23 7.95
C GLY A 25 -16.43 -0.05 8.92
N VAL A 26 -15.42 -0.81 8.50
CA VAL A 26 -14.23 -1.06 9.33
C VAL A 26 -13.40 0.21 9.40
N GLN A 27 -12.98 0.59 10.61
CA GLN A 27 -12.04 1.68 10.82
C GLN A 27 -10.62 1.18 10.60
N PHE A 28 -9.88 1.80 9.68
CA PHE A 28 -8.50 1.44 9.39
C PHE A 28 -7.72 2.64 8.86
N ASN A 29 -6.41 2.56 9.02
CA ASN A 29 -5.44 3.42 8.33
C ASN A 29 -4.47 2.52 7.55
N LEU A 30 -4.30 2.79 6.27
CA LEU A 30 -3.43 2.03 5.39
C LEU A 30 -2.20 2.86 5.02
N LYS A 31 -1.02 2.34 5.37
CA LYS A 31 0.27 2.93 5.01
C LYS A 31 0.87 2.16 3.84
N LEU A 32 1.16 2.86 2.75
CA LEU A 32 1.88 2.35 1.59
C LEU A 32 3.26 3.01 1.53
N ALA A 33 4.32 2.21 1.45
CA ALA A 33 5.69 2.73 1.42
C ALA A 33 6.50 2.07 0.30
N GLY A 34 7.24 2.85 -0.48
CA GLY A 34 8.02 2.30 -1.59
C GLY A 34 8.57 3.32 -2.58
N SER A 35 9.77 3.05 -3.09
CA SER A 35 10.32 3.82 -4.21
C SER A 35 9.48 3.60 -5.46
N ASP A 36 9.24 4.67 -6.22
CA ASP A 36 8.58 4.63 -7.52
C ASP A 36 9.56 4.98 -8.63
N ASP A 37 10.24 3.97 -9.13
CA ASP A 37 11.26 4.13 -10.17
C ASP A 37 10.65 4.19 -11.58
N GLU A 38 9.40 3.71 -11.76
CA GLU A 38 8.75 3.52 -13.06
C GLU A 38 7.50 4.42 -13.27
N GLY A 39 7.13 5.24 -12.28
CA GLY A 39 5.97 6.15 -12.36
C GLY A 39 4.63 5.49 -12.04
N TYR A 40 4.64 4.27 -11.49
CA TYR A 40 3.43 3.50 -11.18
C TYR A 40 2.66 4.09 -9.98
N LEU A 41 3.28 4.96 -9.17
CA LEU A 41 2.59 5.69 -8.10
C LEU A 41 1.40 6.51 -8.61
N LYS A 42 1.50 7.05 -9.84
CA LYS A 42 0.38 7.78 -10.46
C LYS A 42 -0.85 6.89 -10.62
N HIS A 43 -0.66 5.62 -10.97
CA HIS A 43 -1.75 4.65 -11.08
C HIS A 43 -2.41 4.39 -9.72
N ILE A 44 -1.59 4.14 -8.69
CA ILE A 44 -2.05 3.94 -7.31
C ILE A 44 -2.86 5.14 -6.80
N LYS A 45 -2.37 6.37 -7.02
CA LYS A 45 -3.09 7.60 -6.64
C LYS A 45 -4.44 7.73 -7.36
N ASN A 46 -4.51 7.35 -8.64
CA ASN A 46 -5.78 7.36 -9.37
C ASN A 46 -6.78 6.35 -8.79
N ILE A 47 -6.33 5.15 -8.38
CA ILE A 47 -7.19 4.15 -7.74
C ILE A 47 -7.68 4.66 -6.38
N ILE A 48 -6.79 5.23 -5.56
CA ILE A 48 -7.15 5.81 -4.26
C ILE A 48 -8.26 6.86 -4.43
N THR A 49 -8.11 7.78 -5.37
CA THR A 49 -9.14 8.78 -5.67
C THR A 49 -10.42 8.14 -6.19
N LYS A 50 -10.33 7.17 -7.11
CA LYS A 50 -11.49 6.45 -7.66
C LYS A 50 -12.29 5.70 -6.58
N TYR A 51 -11.61 5.16 -5.57
CA TYR A 51 -12.23 4.43 -4.46
C TYR A 51 -12.56 5.32 -3.25
N ASP A 52 -12.33 6.63 -3.36
CA ASP A 52 -12.54 7.59 -2.29
C ASP A 52 -11.75 7.22 -1.01
N LEU A 53 -10.52 6.72 -1.16
CA LEU A 53 -9.70 6.21 -0.06
C LEU A 53 -8.71 7.24 0.50
N ASN A 54 -8.82 8.51 0.10
CA ASN A 54 -7.83 9.55 0.43
C ASN A 54 -7.66 9.78 1.95
N ASP A 55 -8.73 9.60 2.72
CA ASP A 55 -8.69 9.76 4.18
C ASP A 55 -8.09 8.55 4.90
N GLN A 56 -8.13 7.38 4.27
CA GLN A 56 -7.66 6.11 4.86
C GLN A 56 -6.25 5.73 4.41
N VAL A 57 -5.78 6.23 3.27
CA VAL A 57 -4.52 5.78 2.64
C VAL A 57 -3.48 6.89 2.65
N LYS A 58 -2.33 6.60 3.27
CA LYS A 58 -1.15 7.48 3.26
C LYS A 58 0.00 6.80 2.55
N ILE A 59 0.64 7.53 1.65
CA ILE A 59 1.79 7.08 0.86
C ILE A 59 3.07 7.73 1.39
N PHE A 60 4.13 6.93 1.49
CA PHE A 60 5.47 7.33 1.90
C PHE A 60 6.47 6.86 0.84
N ASP A 61 7.52 7.64 0.60
CA ASP A 61 8.53 7.27 -0.40
C ASP A 61 9.36 6.07 0.09
N GLN A 62 9.97 6.16 1.27
CA GLN A 62 10.66 5.03 1.89
C GLN A 62 10.77 5.23 3.40
N PHE A 63 10.81 4.14 4.15
CA PHE A 63 11.18 4.17 5.55
C PHE A 63 12.68 3.88 5.67
N PRO A 64 13.50 4.84 6.15
CA PRO A 64 14.93 4.62 6.33
C PRO A 64 15.22 3.61 7.43
N ASN A 65 14.35 3.54 8.44
CA ASN A 65 14.35 2.51 9.47
C ASN A 65 13.06 1.68 9.36
N ILE A 66 13.22 0.39 9.10
CA ILE A 66 12.10 -0.53 8.99
C ILE A 66 11.45 -0.81 10.36
N GLU A 67 12.19 -0.69 11.47
CA GLU A 67 11.64 -0.85 12.82
C GLU A 67 10.61 0.24 13.13
N ASP A 68 10.87 1.48 12.71
CA ASP A 68 9.92 2.59 12.86
C ASP A 68 8.62 2.25 12.13
N PHE A 69 8.70 1.73 10.90
CA PHE A 69 7.52 1.31 10.15
C PHE A 69 6.72 0.22 10.88
N PHE A 70 7.40 -0.82 11.37
CA PHE A 70 6.75 -1.91 12.10
C PHE A 70 6.16 -1.46 13.44
N SER A 71 6.77 -0.47 14.10
CA SER A 71 6.26 0.09 15.36
C SER A 71 4.94 0.83 15.20
N GLU A 72 4.62 1.29 13.98
CA GLU A 72 3.43 2.08 13.71
C GLU A 72 2.29 1.30 13.02
N ILE A 73 2.36 -0.04 12.95
CA ILE A 73 1.35 -0.88 12.30
C ILE A 73 0.91 -2.04 13.20
N ASP A 74 -0.39 -2.35 13.17
CA ASP A 74 -0.95 -3.51 13.86
C ASP A 74 -0.88 -4.80 13.00
N LEU A 75 -0.89 -4.63 11.68
CA LEU A 75 -0.93 -5.72 10.70
C LEU A 75 0.00 -5.40 9.51
N PHE A 76 0.81 -6.38 9.12
CA PHE A 76 1.60 -6.31 7.89
C PHE A 76 0.97 -7.13 6.76
N LEU A 77 0.90 -6.54 5.56
CA LEU A 77 0.37 -7.15 4.35
C LEU A 77 1.50 -7.40 3.35
N PHE A 78 1.57 -8.62 2.83
CA PHE A 78 2.54 -9.05 1.84
C PHE A 78 1.85 -9.82 0.71
N LEU A 79 1.56 -9.15 -0.40
CA LEU A 79 0.70 -9.67 -1.48
C LEU A 79 1.43 -9.80 -2.84
N SER A 80 2.75 -9.88 -2.81
CA SER A 80 3.58 -9.99 -4.01
C SER A 80 3.33 -11.29 -4.76
N GLU A 81 3.20 -11.22 -6.08
CA GLU A 81 2.93 -12.41 -6.93
C GLU A 81 4.17 -13.28 -7.14
N SER A 82 5.35 -12.68 -7.04
CA SER A 82 6.63 -13.36 -7.10
C SER A 82 7.65 -12.59 -6.26
N GLU A 83 8.32 -13.31 -5.36
CA GLU A 83 9.54 -12.86 -4.71
C GLU A 83 10.67 -13.71 -5.27
N GLY A 84 11.61 -13.08 -5.97
CA GLY A 84 12.91 -13.69 -6.23
C GLY A 84 13.63 -13.79 -4.90
N LEU A 85 13.52 -14.94 -4.24
CA LEU A 85 14.43 -15.32 -3.17
C LEU A 85 15.64 -15.96 -3.85
N ASP A 86 16.52 -15.13 -4.41
CA ASP A 86 17.88 -15.55 -4.76
C ASP A 86 18.76 -15.55 -3.50
#